data_AF-A0A6M1Z127-F1
#
_entry.id   AF-A0A6M1Z127-F1
#
_cell.length_a   1.000
_cell.length_b   1.000
_cell.length_c   1.000
_cell.angle_alpha   90.00
_cell.angle_beta   90.00
_cell.angle_gamma   90.00
#
_symmetry.space_group_name_H-M   'P 1'
#
loop_
_entity.id
_entity.type
_entity.pdbx_description
1 polymer ?
#
loop_
_entity_poly.entity_id
_entity_poly.type
_entity_poly.pdbx_seq_one_letter_code
_entity_poly.pdbx_strand_id
1 'polypeptide(L)'
;MAVVAANPNPNVNQSIFNTAIPYGVASLAVGATGAVVAFCSTSTAAIITGVALAILGAYAFIGVLACGLHHNGDAQAFSRDVGKFMLTAASTAIADIIVTVAKVVLIDLILNRHR
;
A
#
# COMPACT_ATOMS: atom_id res chain seq x y z
N MET A 1 -29.24 -24.04 -19.90
CA MET A 1 -28.44 -22.81 -19.71
C MET A 1 -29.28 -21.84 -18.89
N ALA A 2 -29.13 -21.86 -17.56
CA ALA A 2 -29.81 -20.91 -16.69
C ALA A 2 -28.91 -19.69 -16.53
N VAL A 3 -29.31 -18.58 -17.15
CA VAL A 3 -28.72 -17.26 -16.91
C VAL A 3 -29.14 -16.86 -15.49
N VAL A 4 -28.24 -17.08 -14.52
CA VAL A 4 -28.41 -16.55 -13.17
C VAL A 4 -28.23 -15.03 -13.28
N ALA A 5 -29.35 -14.32 -13.27
CA ALA A 5 -29.37 -12.87 -13.17
C ALA A 5 -28.68 -12.48 -11.85
N ALA A 6 -27.55 -11.80 -11.95
CA ALA A 6 -26.92 -11.11 -10.83
C ALA A 6 -27.94 -10.09 -10.29
N ASN A 7 -28.55 -10.40 -9.15
CA ASN A 7 -29.31 -9.45 -8.37
C ASN A 7 -28.27 -8.57 -7.65
N PRO A 8 -28.07 -7.29 -8.04
CA PRO A 8 -27.09 -6.43 -7.38
C PRO A 8 -27.71 -5.99 -6.05
N ASN A 9 -27.56 -6.81 -5.01
CA ASN A 9 -27.98 -6.45 -3.67
C ASN A 9 -27.07 -5.29 -3.19
N PRO A 10 -27.58 -4.06 -3.03
CA PRO A 10 -26.76 -2.89 -2.70
C PRO A 10 -26.10 -3.01 -1.31
N ASN A 11 -26.62 -3.89 -0.45
CA ASN A 11 -26.09 -4.16 0.88
C ASN A 11 -24.74 -4.91 0.84
N VAL A 12 -24.48 -5.64 -0.24
CA VAL A 12 -23.25 -6.44 -0.43
C VAL A 12 -22.06 -5.52 -0.70
N ASN A 13 -22.26 -4.49 -1.52
CA ASN A 13 -21.24 -3.48 -1.79
C ASN A 13 -20.93 -2.65 -0.53
N GLN A 14 -21.93 -2.24 0.24
CA GLN A 14 -21.71 -1.54 1.51
C GLN A 14 -20.92 -2.38 2.52
N SER A 15 -21.18 -3.69 2.60
CA SER A 15 -20.44 -4.58 3.50
C SER A 15 -18.97 -4.69 3.15
N ILE A 16 -18.61 -4.74 1.85
CA ILE A 16 -17.19 -4.78 1.44
C ILE A 16 -16.51 -3.44 1.71
N PHE A 17 -17.17 -2.33 1.37
CA PHE A 17 -16.63 -1.01 1.64
C PHE A 17 -16.36 -0.81 3.14
N ASN A 18 -17.31 -1.18 4.01
CA ASN A 18 -17.11 -1.10 5.47
C ASN A 18 -15.96 -1.98 5.97
N THR A 19 -15.76 -3.16 5.38
CA THR A 19 -14.64 -4.04 5.74
C THR A 19 -13.32 -3.57 5.15
N ALA A 20 -13.30 -2.97 3.96
CA ALA A 20 -12.09 -2.54 3.25
C ALA A 20 -11.56 -1.18 3.73
N ILE A 21 -12.44 -0.26 4.16
CA ILE A 21 -12.08 1.06 4.70
C ILE A 21 -10.98 0.98 5.79
N PRO A 22 -11.08 0.15 6.84
CA PRO A 22 -10.05 0.13 7.88
C PRO A 22 -8.68 -0.32 7.36
N TYR A 23 -8.62 -1.28 6.42
CA TYR A 23 -7.36 -1.70 5.80
C TYR A 23 -6.79 -0.60 4.89
N GLY A 24 -7.66 0.08 4.14
CA GLY A 24 -7.25 1.19 3.28
C GLY A 24 -6.71 2.37 4.08
N VAL A 25 -7.42 2.77 5.14
CA VAL A 25 -7.01 3.84 6.05
C VAL A 25 -5.72 3.49 6.78
N ALA A 26 -5.58 2.26 7.28
CA ALA A 26 -4.35 1.82 7.94
C ALA A 26 -3.15 1.87 6.98
N SER A 27 -3.32 1.42 5.73
CA SER A 27 -2.26 1.44 4.71
C SER A 27 -1.83 2.87 4.36
N LEU A 28 -2.81 3.77 4.19
CA LEU A 28 -2.56 5.19 3.95
C LEU A 28 -1.93 5.88 5.15
N ALA A 29 -2.33 5.54 6.37
CA ALA A 29 -1.76 6.09 7.60
C ALA A 29 -0.28 5.68 7.75
N VAL A 30 0.06 4.43 7.48
CA VAL A 30 1.46 3.97 7.44
C VAL A 30 2.24 4.75 6.37
N GLY A 31 1.65 4.91 5.19
CA GLY A 31 2.27 5.65 4.09
C GLY A 31 2.54 7.12 4.43
N ALA A 32 1.53 7.81 4.97
CA ALA A 32 1.61 9.20 5.40
C ALA A 32 2.61 9.40 6.55
N THR A 33 2.63 8.48 7.52
CA THR A 33 3.60 8.52 8.62
C THR A 33 5.03 8.38 8.09
N GLY A 34 5.26 7.46 7.15
CA GLY A 34 6.55 7.31 6.48
C GLY A 34 6.99 8.59 5.76
N ALA A 35 6.07 9.23 5.03
CA ALA A 35 6.35 10.50 4.33
C ALA A 35 6.70 11.63 5.31
N VAL A 36 6.00 11.74 6.44
CA VAL A 36 6.31 12.73 7.49
C VAL A 36 7.69 12.48 8.10
N VAL A 37 8.02 11.22 8.40
CA VAL A 37 9.35 10.84 8.92
C VAL A 37 10.44 11.20 7.91
N ALA A 38 10.22 10.94 6.62
CA ALA A 38 11.18 11.28 5.58
C ALA A 38 11.40 12.80 5.45
N PHE A 39 10.33 13.59 5.57
CA PHE A 39 10.40 15.04 5.44
C PHE A 39 11.02 15.73 6.66
N CYS A 40 10.71 15.26 7.87
CA CYS A 40 11.17 15.87 9.11
C CYS A 40 12.54 15.36 9.58
N SER A 41 13.10 14.33 8.94
CA SER A 41 14.38 13.75 9.33
C SER A 41 15.57 14.43 8.64
N THR A 42 16.61 14.69 9.43
CA THR A 42 17.93 15.13 8.93
C THR A 42 18.91 13.97 8.74
N SER A 43 18.60 12.80 9.29
CA SER A 43 19.42 11.60 9.15
C SER A 43 19.04 10.84 7.88
N THR A 44 20.02 10.57 7.01
CA THR A 44 19.86 9.80 5.77
C THR A 44 19.19 8.45 6.02
N ALA A 45 19.54 7.77 7.13
CA ALA A 45 18.94 6.50 7.50
C ALA A 45 17.43 6.62 7.78
N ALA A 46 17.02 7.63 8.53
CA ALA A 46 15.60 7.85 8.83
C ALA A 46 14.82 8.39 7.62
N ILE A 47 15.46 9.12 6.70
CA ILE A 47 14.85 9.47 5.40
C ILE A 47 14.57 8.20 4.60
N ILE A 48 15.54 7.30 4.49
CA ILE A 48 15.39 6.00 3.80
C ILE A 48 14.27 5.18 4.42
N THR A 49 14.23 5.06 5.75
CA THR A 49 13.16 4.32 6.44
C THR A 49 11.80 4.95 6.23
N GLY A 50 11.69 6.29 6.28
CA GLY A 50 10.45 7.01 6.02
C GLY A 50 9.93 6.80 4.59
N VAL A 51 10.82 6.90 3.59
CA VAL A 51 10.48 6.65 2.18
C VAL A 51 10.06 5.19 1.97
N ALA A 52 10.75 4.23 2.59
CA ALA A 52 10.36 2.83 2.52
C ALA A 52 8.96 2.58 3.11
N LEU A 53 8.66 3.17 4.26
CA LEU A 53 7.32 3.11 4.88
C LEU A 53 6.25 3.77 4.00
N ALA A 54 6.58 4.89 3.35
CA ALA A 54 5.68 5.57 2.42
C ALA A 54 5.30 4.69 1.23
N ILE A 55 6.30 4.07 0.60
CA ILE A 55 6.13 3.17 -0.55
C ILE A 55 5.36 1.90 -0.13
N LEU A 56 5.71 1.30 1.01
CA LEU A 56 5.00 0.13 1.55
C LEU A 56 3.52 0.42 1.80
N GLY A 57 3.20 1.57 2.40
CA GLY A 57 1.80 1.98 2.64
C GLY A 57 1.01 2.15 1.34
N ALA A 58 1.62 2.75 0.32
CA ALA A 58 0.99 2.92 -1.00
C ALA A 58 0.73 1.57 -1.70
N TYR A 59 1.72 0.67 -1.70
CA TYR A 59 1.56 -0.67 -2.29
C TYR A 59 0.57 -1.54 -1.51
N ALA A 60 0.58 -1.48 -0.17
CA ALA A 60 -0.41 -2.15 0.65
C ALA A 60 -1.84 -1.68 0.31
N PHE A 61 -2.03 -0.37 0.09
CA PHE A 61 -3.32 0.18 -0.35
C PHE A 61 -3.74 -0.34 -1.73
N ILE A 62 -2.81 -0.42 -2.69
CA ILE A 62 -3.08 -1.02 -4.01
C ILE A 62 -3.49 -2.50 -3.87
N GLY A 63 -2.86 -3.25 -2.96
CA GLY A 63 -3.24 -4.62 -2.64
C GLY A 63 -4.67 -4.74 -2.10
N VAL A 64 -5.09 -3.83 -1.22
CA VAL A 64 -6.47 -3.75 -0.72
C VAL A 64 -7.45 -3.49 -1.86
N LEU A 65 -7.15 -2.56 -2.77
CA LEU A 65 -7.98 -2.27 -3.94
C LEU A 65 -8.09 -3.47 -4.89
N ALA A 66 -6.96 -4.12 -5.19
CA ALA A 66 -6.92 -5.30 -6.06
C ALA A 66 -7.73 -6.47 -5.48
N CYS A 67 -7.65 -6.67 -4.17
CA CYS A 67 -8.44 -7.68 -3.46
C CYS A 67 -9.95 -7.39 -3.53
N GLY A 68 -10.34 -6.12 -3.34
CA GLY A 68 -11.73 -5.68 -3.45
C GLY A 68 -12.30 -5.92 -4.85
N LEU A 69 -11.51 -5.64 -5.90
CA LEU A 69 -11.88 -5.90 -7.29
C LEU A 69 -11.95 -7.40 -7.61
N HIS A 70 -11.06 -8.22 -7.03
CA HIS A 70 -11.00 -9.66 -7.29
C HIS A 70 -12.20 -10.42 -6.69
N HIS A 71 -12.61 -10.07 -5.48
CA HIS A 71 -13.70 -10.77 -4.76
C HIS A 71 -15.10 -10.15 -4.96
N ASN A 72 -15.19 -9.00 -5.63
CA ASN A 72 -16.37 -8.42 -6.28
C ASN A 72 -17.77 -8.81 -5.71
N GLY A 73 -17.99 -8.56 -4.41
CA GLY A 73 -19.24 -8.90 -3.73
C GLY A 73 -19.07 -9.80 -2.49
N ASP A 74 -17.96 -10.50 -2.34
CA ASP A 74 -17.75 -11.43 -1.22
C ASP A 74 -16.88 -10.82 -0.11
N ALA A 75 -17.53 -10.25 0.91
CA ALA A 75 -16.85 -9.64 2.06
C ALA A 75 -16.08 -10.65 2.93
N GLN A 76 -16.51 -11.92 2.97
CA GLN A 76 -15.81 -12.96 3.74
C GLN A 76 -14.55 -13.42 3.01
N ALA A 77 -14.64 -13.63 1.69
CA ALA A 77 -13.47 -13.95 0.87
C ALA A 77 -12.44 -12.80 0.90
N PHE A 78 -12.91 -11.55 0.81
CA PHE A 78 -12.07 -10.36 0.96
C PHE A 78 -11.31 -10.36 2.30
N SER A 79 -12.00 -10.51 3.44
CA SER A 79 -11.34 -10.48 4.75
C SER A 79 -10.31 -11.61 4.93
N ARG A 80 -10.49 -12.75 4.25
CA ARG A 80 -9.60 -13.89 4.33
C ARG A 80 -8.32 -13.70 3.50
N ASP A 81 -8.46 -13.06 2.34
CA ASP A 81 -7.38 -12.97 1.35
C ASP A 81 -6.75 -11.57 1.25
N VAL A 82 -7.34 -10.52 1.84
CA VAL A 82 -6.80 -9.14 1.83
C VAL A 82 -5.37 -9.08 2.33
N GLY A 83 -5.03 -9.86 3.37
CA GLY A 83 -3.67 -9.95 3.88
C GLY A 83 -2.68 -10.53 2.86
N LYS A 84 -3.09 -11.52 2.04
CA LYS A 84 -2.24 -12.09 0.98
C LYS A 84 -2.04 -11.10 -0.16
N PHE A 85 -3.09 -10.40 -0.57
CA PHE A 85 -3.00 -9.37 -1.60
C PHE A 85 -2.14 -8.18 -1.15
N MET A 86 -2.30 -7.74 0.10
CA MET A 86 -1.44 -6.71 0.71
C MET A 86 0.03 -7.15 0.74
N LEU A 87 0.31 -8.40 1.15
CA LEU A 87 1.68 -8.92 1.19
C LEU A 87 2.30 -9.04 -0.20
N THR A 88 1.49 -9.46 -1.18
CA THR A 88 1.93 -9.60 -2.58
C THR A 88 2.22 -8.24 -3.20
N ALA A 89 1.40 -7.23 -2.93
CA ALA A 89 1.68 -5.86 -3.37
C ALA A 89 2.87 -5.25 -2.60
N ALA A 90 3.00 -5.53 -1.30
CA ALA A 90 4.16 -5.08 -0.52
C ALA A 90 5.47 -5.73 -1.00
N SER A 91 5.45 -6.97 -1.51
CA SER A 91 6.65 -7.62 -2.04
C SER A 91 7.09 -7.03 -3.38
N THR A 92 6.17 -6.57 -4.23
CA THR A 92 6.53 -5.85 -5.46
C THR A 92 7.13 -4.47 -5.14
N ALA A 93 6.75 -3.87 -4.01
CA ALA A 93 7.29 -2.61 -3.53
C ALA A 93 8.81 -2.67 -3.23
N ILE A 94 9.37 -3.85 -2.97
CA ILE A 94 10.79 -4.02 -2.60
C ILE A 94 11.72 -3.46 -3.69
N ALA A 95 11.38 -3.67 -4.97
CA ALA A 95 12.18 -3.17 -6.08
C ALA A 95 12.22 -1.63 -6.10
N ASP A 96 11.06 -0.98 -5.91
CA ASP A 96 10.97 0.48 -5.87
C ASP A 96 11.66 1.08 -4.64
N ILE A 97 11.60 0.40 -3.50
CA ILE A 97 12.34 0.80 -2.29
C ILE A 97 13.83 0.76 -2.58
N ILE A 98 14.36 -0.33 -3.15
CA ILE A 98 15.79 -0.45 -3.48
C ILE A 98 16.23 0.67 -4.43
N VAL A 99 15.49 0.91 -5.50
CA VAL A 99 15.82 1.96 -6.48
C VAL A 99 15.78 3.35 -5.83
N THR A 100 14.77 3.63 -5.02
CA THR A 100 14.61 4.94 -4.38
C THR A 100 15.71 5.17 -3.33
N VAL A 101 16.05 4.15 -2.54
CA VAL A 101 17.18 4.22 -1.60
C VAL A 101 18.50 4.44 -2.31
N ALA A 102 18.75 3.71 -3.42
CA ALA A 102 19.95 3.91 -4.22
C ALA A 102 20.08 5.34 -4.75
N LYS A 103 18.95 5.93 -5.21
CA LYS A 103 18.91 7.35 -5.65
C LYS A 103 19.22 8.31 -4.50
N VAL A 104 18.62 8.11 -3.33
CA VAL A 104 18.86 8.97 -2.15
C VAL A 104 20.33 8.91 -1.73
N VAL A 105 20.92 7.72 -1.67
CA VAL A 105 22.34 7.53 -1.33
C VAL A 105 23.27 8.14 -2.38
N LEU A 106 22.97 7.98 -3.68
CA LEU A 106 23.74 8.61 -4.75
C LEU A 106 23.71 10.14 -4.67
N ILE A 107 22.54 10.73 -4.40
CA ILE A 107 22.39 12.17 -4.24
C ILE A 107 23.18 12.67 -3.02
N ASP A 108 23.11 11.96 -1.90
CA ASP A 108 23.86 12.31 -0.68
C ASP A 108 25.38 12.23 -0.91
N LEU A 109 25.85 11.21 -1.64
CA LEU A 109 27.25 11.08 -2.06
C LEU A 109 27.71 12.22 -2.98
N ILE A 110 26.88 12.62 -3.95
CA ILE A 110 27.21 13.72 -4.88
C ILE A 110 27.29 15.05 -4.13
N LEU A 111 26.32 15.33 -3.25
CA LEU A 111 26.25 16.59 -2.51
C LEU A 111 27.37 16.72 -1.47
N ASN A 112 27.71 15.64 -0.75
CA ASN A 112 28.79 15.67 0.24
C ASN A 112 30.20 15.67 -0.35
N ARG A 113 30.38 15.34 -1.64
CA ARG A 113 31.68 15.42 -2.32
C ARG A 113 32.04 16.85 -2.77
N HIS A 114 31.07 17.78 -2.74
CA HIS A 114 31.22 19.18 -3.14
C HIS A 114 31.22 20.17 -1.96
N ARG A 115 31.18 19.68 -0.71
CA ARG A 115 31.48 20.46 0.50
C ARG A 115 32.90 20.18 0.97
#